data_AF-A0A2B8ARQ9-F1
#
_entry.id   AF-A0A2B8ARQ9-F1
#
_cell.length_a   1.000
_cell.length_b   1.000
_cell.length_c   1.000
_cell.angle_alpha   90.00
_cell.angle_beta   90.00
_cell.angle_gamma   90.00
#
_symmetry.space_group_name_H-M   'P 1'
#
loop_
_entity.id
_entity.type
_entity.pdbx_description
1 polymer ?
#
loop_
_entity_poly.entity_id
_entity_poly.type
_entity_poly.pdbx_seq_one_letter_code
_entity_poly.pdbx_strand_id
1 'polypeptide(L)'
;MAASTDNAVVIRAPLQLVWDMTNDIESWTWLYTEYAAAEILHREGDTVRFRLSMHPDADGTVWSWVSERTADPETRTVRARRVEPGPFEHMDIRWEYTEVETGTRMRWRQDFAMKPTAPLDDAAMAQRINTNSAIQMARIQALVEQAAADAGQDRPAAPPDDATQPPDHASQPPQEQVFTLLAGKWTAQAVSALARLGIADLLADGPRTPEELAAATGTHAQSLHRVLRAAALVHVFTERPDGTFALTPQAETLRAGVPGSMRAFAALIGDDATWRPYGDILETIRTGEPAFDRVHGATVYEYFARHPETGAVFDEAMTALSEESAGAYLGSYDFGRFARVADIGGGRGQMLAEILRLNPGARGLLLERPDVVEQAQPLLRKHGVADRVEVVAGDFFTEVPPGADAYVLKTVLHNWNDADALRILRNVRAAVGDDRDARLLVLEDVIQPLNAWDVGKLIDIDMLVNVGGRGRTREDWERLFTAAGFTLRLPEGAAAWSVLEGIPA
;
A
#
# COMPACT_ATOMS: atom_id res chain seq x y z
N MET A 1 7.92 16.29 44.35
CA MET A 1 6.50 15.89 44.46
C MET A 1 6.27 14.99 43.27
N ALA A 2 5.84 13.75 43.45
CA ALA A 2 5.60 12.86 42.31
C ALA A 2 4.58 13.51 41.34
N ALA A 3 4.92 13.57 40.06
CA ALA A 3 4.02 14.03 39.02
C ALA A 3 3.07 12.90 38.59
N SER A 4 1.91 13.30 38.08
CA SER A 4 0.88 12.37 37.64
C SER A 4 0.21 12.89 36.37
N THR A 5 -0.13 11.98 35.46
CA THR A 5 -0.95 12.26 34.28
C THR A 5 -2.12 11.31 34.21
N ASP A 6 -3.25 11.76 33.67
CA ASP A 6 -4.50 11.01 33.60
C ASP A 6 -5.17 11.28 32.25
N ASN A 7 -5.09 10.29 31.36
CA ASN A 7 -5.59 10.38 29.99
C ASN A 7 -6.61 9.27 29.76
N ALA A 8 -7.63 9.52 28.94
CA ALA A 8 -8.61 8.51 28.59
C ALA A 8 -9.14 8.71 27.18
N VAL A 9 -9.53 7.60 26.55
CA VAL A 9 -10.19 7.57 25.25
C VAL A 9 -11.38 6.61 25.30
N VAL A 10 -12.43 6.90 24.54
CA VAL A 10 -13.56 5.98 24.33
C VAL A 10 -13.40 5.37 22.96
N ILE A 11 -13.27 4.05 22.90
CA ILE A 11 -13.07 3.28 21.68
C ILE A 11 -14.40 2.61 21.34
N ARG A 12 -14.94 2.83 20.14
CA ARG A 12 -16.18 2.22 19.65
C ARG A 12 -15.97 0.75 19.26
N ALA A 13 -15.59 -0.06 20.24
CA ALA A 13 -15.34 -1.48 20.11
C ALA A 13 -15.74 -2.22 21.40
N PRO A 14 -16.12 -3.51 21.32
CA PRO A 14 -16.39 -4.33 22.49
C PRO A 14 -15.19 -4.41 23.43
N LEU A 15 -15.45 -4.49 24.74
CA LEU A 15 -14.38 -4.47 25.75
C LEU A 15 -13.36 -5.57 25.55
N GLN A 16 -13.81 -6.77 25.18
CA GLN A 16 -12.92 -7.90 24.96
C GLN A 16 -11.91 -7.63 23.84
N LEU A 17 -12.37 -7.07 22.71
CA LEU A 17 -11.48 -6.73 21.60
C LEU A 17 -10.47 -5.66 21.99
N VAL A 18 -10.93 -4.61 22.69
CA VAL A 18 -10.04 -3.56 23.19
C VAL A 18 -9.00 -4.15 24.13
N TRP A 19 -9.43 -5.00 25.06
CA TRP A 19 -8.56 -5.66 26.02
C TRP A 19 -7.50 -6.52 25.34
N ASP A 20 -7.88 -7.36 24.39
CA ASP A 20 -6.98 -8.30 23.72
C ASP A 20 -5.93 -7.54 22.92
N MET A 21 -6.35 -6.58 22.10
CA MET A 21 -5.43 -5.80 21.27
C MET A 21 -4.45 -4.97 22.09
N THR A 22 -4.88 -4.33 23.19
CA THR A 22 -4.00 -3.45 23.97
C THR A 22 -3.14 -4.19 25.00
N ASN A 23 -3.42 -5.47 25.27
CA ASN A 23 -2.61 -6.32 26.13
C ASN A 23 -1.67 -7.27 25.36
N ASP A 24 -1.78 -7.34 24.03
CA ASP A 24 -0.83 -8.08 23.18
C ASP A 24 0.46 -7.28 22.96
N ILE A 25 1.44 -7.50 23.84
CA ILE A 25 2.70 -6.74 23.89
C ILE A 25 3.55 -6.97 22.65
N GLU A 26 3.56 -8.17 22.07
CA GLU A 26 4.30 -8.46 20.84
C GLU A 26 3.85 -7.56 19.67
N SER A 27 2.56 -7.24 19.63
CA SER A 27 1.96 -6.38 18.60
C SER A 27 2.11 -4.88 18.89
N TRP A 28 2.77 -4.48 19.98
CA TRP A 28 2.89 -3.05 20.33
C TRP A 28 3.72 -2.24 19.33
N THR A 29 4.61 -2.87 18.57
CA THR A 29 5.34 -2.22 17.47
C THR A 29 4.45 -1.77 16.32
N TRP A 30 3.26 -2.38 16.19
CA TRP A 30 2.24 -1.99 15.22
C TRP A 30 1.21 -1.03 15.84
N LEU A 31 0.85 -1.29 17.11
CA LEU A 31 -0.18 -0.55 17.83
C LEU A 31 0.26 0.87 18.22
N TYR A 32 1.54 1.05 18.59
CA TYR A 32 2.13 2.34 18.94
C TYR A 32 3.05 2.85 17.85
N THR A 33 3.12 4.18 17.69
CA THR A 33 4.05 4.80 16.72
C THR A 33 5.48 4.92 17.20
N GLU A 34 5.70 4.81 18.51
CA GLU A 34 7.00 5.16 19.12
C GLU A 34 7.92 3.96 19.33
N TYR A 35 7.42 2.72 19.24
CA TYR A 35 8.18 1.51 19.54
C TYR A 35 8.70 0.84 18.27
N ALA A 36 10.02 0.81 18.13
CA ALA A 36 10.73 0.07 17.08
C ALA A 36 10.83 -1.43 17.39
N ALA A 37 10.85 -1.82 18.67
CA ALA A 37 10.90 -3.21 19.10
C ALA A 37 10.19 -3.41 20.44
N ALA A 38 9.55 -4.57 20.58
CA ALA A 38 8.99 -5.08 21.83
C ALA A 38 9.45 -6.54 22.02
N GLU A 39 10.35 -6.76 22.98
CA GLU A 39 10.97 -8.06 23.24
C GLU A 39 10.45 -8.63 24.57
N ILE A 40 9.80 -9.79 24.54
CA ILE A 40 9.36 -10.48 25.76
C ILE A 40 10.55 -11.14 26.43
N LEU A 41 10.87 -10.71 27.64
CA LEU A 41 11.98 -11.26 28.43
C LEU A 41 11.51 -12.43 29.31
N HIS A 42 10.30 -12.33 29.86
CA HIS A 42 9.73 -13.34 30.76
C HIS A 42 8.21 -13.23 30.85
N ARG A 43 7.53 -14.37 31.03
CA ARG A 43 6.09 -14.46 31.34
C ARG A 43 5.87 -15.37 32.55
N GLU A 44 5.11 -14.90 33.51
CA GLU A 44 4.67 -15.66 34.69
C GLU A 44 3.22 -15.30 35.02
N GLY A 45 2.29 -16.23 34.73
CA GLY A 45 0.85 -15.96 34.84
C GLY A 45 0.45 -14.75 33.99
N ASP A 46 -0.29 -13.81 34.60
CA ASP A 46 -0.70 -12.55 33.97
C ASP A 46 0.38 -11.45 34.02
N THR A 47 1.57 -11.75 34.54
CA THR A 47 2.72 -10.85 34.58
C THR A 47 3.68 -11.09 33.43
N VAL A 48 4.01 -10.03 32.70
CA VAL A 48 4.95 -10.04 31.57
C VAL A 48 6.04 -9.00 31.82
N ARG A 49 7.30 -9.43 31.69
CA ARG A 49 8.46 -8.56 31.65
C ARG A 49 8.99 -8.48 30.24
N PHE A 50 9.18 -7.27 29.74
CA PHE A 50 9.51 -7.01 28.34
C PHE A 50 10.39 -5.78 28.20
N ARG A 51 11.18 -5.74 27.13
CA ARG A 51 11.99 -4.58 26.75
C ARG A 51 11.30 -3.85 25.61
N LEU A 52 11.19 -2.54 25.75
CA LEU A 52 10.78 -1.66 24.66
C LEU A 52 12.00 -0.89 24.16
N SER A 53 12.05 -0.69 22.85
CA SER A 53 13.04 0.17 22.19
C SER A 53 12.32 1.17 21.30
N MET A 54 12.66 2.44 21.41
CA MET A 54 12.14 3.49 20.54
C MET A 54 12.86 3.49 19.19
N HIS A 55 12.24 4.10 18.19
CA HIS A 55 12.97 4.50 16.99
C HIS A 55 14.15 5.41 17.35
N PRO A 56 15.27 5.36 16.59
CA PRO A 56 16.40 6.26 16.81
C PRO A 56 15.93 7.72 16.79
N ASP A 57 16.41 8.53 17.73
CA ASP A 57 16.20 9.98 17.66
C ASP A 57 17.06 10.63 16.55
N ALA A 58 16.97 11.95 16.40
CA ALA A 58 17.69 12.70 15.37
C ALA A 58 19.22 12.54 15.43
N ASP A 59 19.76 12.15 16.58
CA ASP A 59 21.18 11.89 16.80
C ASP A 59 21.55 10.40 16.66
N GLY A 60 20.58 9.55 16.26
CA GLY A 60 20.74 8.11 16.10
C GLY A 60 20.70 7.32 17.41
N THR A 61 20.32 7.93 18.52
CA THR A 61 20.27 7.25 19.82
C THR A 61 19.00 6.43 19.96
N VAL A 62 19.15 5.13 20.24
CA VAL A 62 18.04 4.22 20.52
C VAL A 62 17.79 4.17 22.03
N TRP A 63 16.65 4.70 22.46
CA TRP A 63 16.24 4.64 23.85
C TRP A 63 15.52 3.32 24.14
N SER A 64 15.98 2.59 25.16
CA SER A 64 15.38 1.31 25.56
C SER A 64 15.25 1.20 27.07
N TRP A 65 14.20 0.51 27.52
CA TRP A 65 13.96 0.22 28.93
C TRP A 65 13.22 -1.10 29.10
N VAL A 66 13.33 -1.68 30.29
CA VAL A 66 12.59 -2.87 30.68
C VAL A 66 11.39 -2.48 31.54
N SER A 67 10.23 -3.00 31.16
CA SER A 67 8.96 -2.84 31.87
C SER A 67 8.42 -4.18 32.34
N GLU A 68 7.66 -4.14 33.42
CA GLU A 68 6.89 -5.27 33.95
C GLU A 68 5.43 -4.84 34.01
N ARG A 69 4.53 -5.67 33.48
CA ARG A 69 3.10 -5.43 33.37
C ARG A 69 2.35 -6.63 33.91
N THR A 70 1.37 -6.41 34.78
CA THR A 70 0.47 -7.44 35.30
C THR A 70 -0.96 -7.07 34.92
N ALA A 71 -1.58 -7.89 34.08
CA ALA A 71 -2.99 -7.74 33.73
C ALA A 71 -3.88 -8.45 34.76
N ASP A 72 -5.06 -7.90 35.01
CA ASP A 72 -6.08 -8.51 35.85
C ASP A 72 -7.41 -8.45 35.08
N PRO A 73 -7.76 -9.54 34.36
CA PRO A 73 -8.99 -9.60 33.57
C PRO A 73 -10.26 -9.47 34.43
N GLU A 74 -10.23 -9.92 35.68
CA GLU A 74 -11.39 -9.87 36.58
C GLU A 74 -11.72 -8.43 36.95
N THR A 75 -10.71 -7.65 37.34
CA THR A 75 -10.90 -6.24 37.69
C THR A 75 -10.85 -5.31 36.48
N ARG A 76 -10.52 -5.83 35.29
CA ARG A 76 -10.32 -5.07 34.05
C ARG A 76 -9.30 -3.94 34.24
N THR A 77 -8.24 -4.25 34.98
CA THR A 77 -7.13 -3.31 35.22
C THR A 77 -5.80 -3.92 34.84
N VAL A 78 -4.83 -3.05 34.55
CA VAL A 78 -3.46 -3.47 34.33
C VAL A 78 -2.54 -2.53 35.10
N ARG A 79 -1.57 -3.10 35.81
CA ARG A 79 -0.51 -2.33 36.48
C ARG A 79 0.78 -2.58 35.74
N ALA A 80 1.51 -1.52 35.42
CA ALA A 80 2.82 -1.61 34.81
C ALA A 80 3.80 -0.70 35.53
N ARG A 81 5.07 -1.10 35.54
CA ARG A 81 6.17 -0.27 36.07
C ARG A 81 7.41 -0.43 35.22
N ARG A 82 8.25 0.60 35.14
CA ARG A 82 9.59 0.46 34.55
C ARG A 82 10.54 -0.17 35.58
N VAL A 83 11.04 -1.36 35.27
CA VAL A 83 12.04 -2.08 36.07
C VAL A 83 13.42 -1.47 35.89
N GLU A 84 13.72 -1.03 34.66
CA GLU A 84 14.90 -0.22 34.34
C GLU A 84 14.42 1.20 33.98
N PRO A 85 14.23 2.10 34.96
CA PRO A 85 13.47 3.33 34.76
C PRO A 85 14.19 4.41 33.95
N GLY A 86 15.48 4.23 33.63
CA GLY A 86 16.24 5.20 32.84
C GLY A 86 16.30 6.58 33.51
N PRO A 87 15.78 7.66 32.87
CA PRO A 87 15.79 9.01 33.45
C PRO A 87 14.77 9.20 34.60
N PHE A 88 13.85 8.25 34.79
CA PHE A 88 12.88 8.27 35.87
C PHE A 88 13.48 7.71 37.17
N GLU A 89 13.13 8.30 38.31
CA GLU A 89 13.31 7.69 39.63
C GLU A 89 12.32 6.53 39.80
N HIS A 90 11.07 6.74 39.41
CA HIS A 90 10.06 5.70 39.24
C HIS A 90 9.06 6.10 38.13
N MET A 91 8.41 5.11 37.53
CA MET A 91 7.35 5.29 36.53
C MET A 91 6.40 4.11 36.64
N ASP A 92 5.23 4.37 37.20
CA ASP A 92 4.14 3.42 37.40
C ASP A 92 2.94 3.83 36.55
N ILE A 93 2.29 2.86 35.93
CA ILE A 93 1.18 3.09 35.01
C ILE A 93 0.04 2.16 35.40
N ARG A 94 -1.16 2.70 35.52
CA ARG A 94 -2.39 1.96 35.73
C ARG A 94 -3.33 2.17 34.55
N TRP A 95 -3.79 1.06 34.00
CA TRP A 95 -4.80 1.04 32.97
C TRP A 95 -6.11 0.56 33.56
N GLU A 96 -7.20 1.19 33.14
CA GLU A 96 -8.56 0.84 33.53
C GLU A 96 -9.42 0.78 32.27
N TYR A 97 -10.17 -0.31 32.11
CA TYR A 97 -11.11 -0.51 31.02
C TYR A 97 -12.53 -0.56 31.58
N THR A 98 -13.42 0.28 31.05
CA THR A 98 -14.81 0.37 31.52
C THR A 98 -15.75 0.38 30.33
N GLU A 99 -16.75 -0.49 30.33
CA GLU A 99 -17.82 -0.45 29.33
C GLU A 99 -18.64 0.83 29.51
N VAL A 100 -18.86 1.54 28.40
CA VAL A 100 -19.68 2.74 28.31
C VAL A 100 -20.69 2.55 27.16
N GLU A 101 -21.72 3.38 27.11
CA GLU A 101 -22.82 3.23 26.14
C GLU A 101 -22.35 3.08 24.68
N THR A 102 -21.29 3.79 24.29
CA THR A 102 -20.79 3.82 22.92
C THR A 102 -19.57 2.93 22.66
N GLY A 103 -19.19 2.06 23.61
CA GLY A 103 -18.02 1.17 23.47
C GLY A 103 -17.25 0.98 24.77
N THR A 104 -15.92 1.06 24.72
CA THR A 104 -15.05 0.84 25.87
C THR A 104 -14.21 2.07 26.15
N ARG A 105 -14.30 2.59 27.37
CA ARG A 105 -13.40 3.63 27.87
C ARG A 105 -12.11 2.98 28.37
N MET A 106 -10.99 3.35 27.77
CA MET A 106 -9.65 3.01 28.22
C MET A 106 -9.01 4.24 28.86
N ARG A 107 -8.54 4.11 30.10
CA ARG A 107 -7.91 5.19 30.86
C ARG A 107 -6.51 4.79 31.30
N TRP A 108 -5.53 5.67 31.12
CA TRP A 108 -4.16 5.53 31.59
C TRP A 108 -3.90 6.59 32.66
N ARG A 109 -3.53 6.13 33.86
CA ARG A 109 -2.96 6.97 34.90
C ARG A 109 -1.49 6.63 35.06
N GLN A 110 -0.63 7.63 35.00
CA GLN A 110 0.82 7.45 35.12
C GLN A 110 1.30 8.28 36.29
N ASP A 111 1.99 7.65 37.23
CA ASP A 111 2.59 8.30 38.40
C ASP A 111 4.11 8.13 38.31
N PHE A 112 4.87 9.22 38.35
CA PHE A 112 6.31 9.20 38.14
C PHE A 112 7.05 10.31 38.87
N ALA A 113 8.36 10.16 38.99
CA ALA A 113 9.28 11.24 39.34
C ALA A 113 10.53 11.14 38.48
N MET A 114 11.06 12.29 38.07
CA MET A 114 12.30 12.43 37.33
C MET A 114 13.49 12.41 38.27
N LYS A 115 14.60 11.80 37.86
CA LYS A 115 15.86 11.91 38.61
C LYS A 115 16.35 13.37 38.61
N PRO A 116 17.05 13.84 39.65
CA PRO A 116 17.65 15.18 39.67
C PRO A 116 18.61 15.47 38.51
N THR A 117 19.17 14.41 37.90
CA THR A 117 20.09 14.49 36.76
C THR A 117 19.39 14.34 35.40
N ALA A 118 18.06 14.23 35.37
CA ALA A 118 17.32 14.07 34.13
C ALA A 118 17.29 15.38 33.32
N PRO A 119 17.20 15.31 31.98
CA PRO A 119 17.18 16.49 31.11
C PRO A 119 15.87 17.30 31.22
N LEU A 120 14.81 16.72 31.80
CA LEU A 120 13.51 17.34 32.02
C LEU A 120 13.11 17.17 33.48
N ASP A 121 12.46 18.19 34.04
CA ASP A 121 11.81 18.09 35.34
C ASP A 121 10.44 17.41 35.25
N ASP A 122 9.83 17.17 36.42
CA ASP A 122 8.54 16.51 36.55
C ASP A 122 7.43 17.19 35.74
N ALA A 123 7.41 18.52 35.69
CA ALA A 123 6.37 19.29 35.02
C ALA A 123 6.51 19.22 33.48
N ALA A 124 7.72 19.40 32.97
CA ALA A 124 8.00 19.30 31.54
C ALA A 124 7.77 17.86 31.03
N MET A 125 8.12 16.85 31.82
CA MET A 125 7.84 15.46 31.47
C MET A 125 6.33 15.16 31.48
N ALA A 126 5.57 15.70 32.44
CA ALA A 126 4.10 15.53 32.46
C ALA A 126 3.45 16.10 31.20
N GLN A 127 3.90 17.27 30.73
CA GLN A 127 3.42 17.86 29.48
C GLN A 127 3.76 16.98 28.27
N ARG A 128 4.99 16.45 28.20
CA ARG A 128 5.42 15.55 27.13
C ARG A 128 4.61 14.26 27.12
N ILE A 129 4.37 13.66 28.28
CA ILE A 129 3.55 12.45 28.42
C ILE A 129 2.11 12.72 27.99
N ASN A 130 1.47 13.79 28.43
CA ASN A 130 0.10 14.11 28.00
C ASN A 130 -0.01 14.31 26.48
N THR A 131 0.98 14.99 25.89
CA THR A 131 1.02 15.20 24.43
C THR A 131 1.15 13.86 23.69
N ASN A 132 2.08 13.00 24.11
CA ASN A 132 2.30 11.71 23.48
C ASN A 132 1.12 10.75 23.71
N SER A 133 0.59 10.68 24.93
CA SER A 133 -0.56 9.82 25.27
C SER A 133 -1.78 10.13 24.40
N ALA A 134 -2.05 11.41 24.11
CA ALA A 134 -3.12 11.78 23.19
C ALA A 134 -2.91 11.23 21.77
N ILE A 135 -1.68 11.30 21.25
CA ILE A 135 -1.31 10.78 19.93
C ILE A 135 -1.47 9.25 19.88
N GLN A 136 -0.88 8.54 20.86
CA GLN A 136 -0.96 7.08 20.89
C GLN A 136 -2.39 6.58 21.10
N MET A 137 -3.17 7.21 21.98
CA MET A 137 -4.57 6.85 22.20
C MET A 137 -5.43 7.04 20.96
N ALA A 138 -5.23 8.12 20.19
CA ALA A 138 -5.96 8.35 18.95
C ALA A 138 -5.65 7.26 17.90
N ARG A 139 -4.39 6.85 17.79
CA ARG A 139 -4.00 5.74 16.91
C ARG A 139 -4.61 4.41 17.35
N ILE A 140 -4.48 4.07 18.63
CA ILE A 140 -5.05 2.84 19.20
C ILE A 140 -6.56 2.81 18.96
N GLN A 141 -7.24 3.92 19.21
CA GLN A 141 -8.67 4.05 18.94
C GLN A 141 -9.00 3.73 17.48
N ALA A 142 -8.31 4.36 16.51
CA ALA A 142 -8.57 4.14 15.10
C ALA A 142 -8.35 2.68 14.67
N LEU A 143 -7.25 2.06 15.10
CA LEU A 143 -6.93 0.67 14.76
C LEU A 143 -7.92 -0.33 15.36
N VAL A 144 -8.32 -0.13 16.61
CA VAL A 144 -9.24 -1.04 17.30
C VAL A 144 -10.68 -0.85 16.81
N GLU A 145 -11.12 0.38 16.51
CA GLU A 145 -12.42 0.62 15.89
C GLU A 145 -12.50 0.04 14.47
N GLN A 146 -11.42 0.09 13.70
CA GLN A 146 -11.35 -0.56 12.40
C GLN A 146 -11.49 -2.08 12.53
N ALA A 147 -10.75 -2.70 13.44
CA ALA A 147 -10.87 -4.13 13.71
C ALA A 147 -12.29 -4.53 14.16
N ALA A 148 -12.96 -3.68 14.95
CA ALA A 148 -14.34 -3.90 15.35
C ALA A 148 -15.33 -3.77 14.18
N ALA A 149 -15.11 -2.80 13.28
CA ALA A 149 -15.93 -2.63 12.08
C ALA A 149 -15.79 -3.81 11.12
N ASP A 150 -14.56 -4.33 10.96
CA ASP A 150 -14.28 -5.50 10.13
C ASP A 150 -14.94 -6.77 10.70
N ALA A 151 -15.03 -6.88 12.04
CA ALA A 151 -15.74 -7.96 12.71
C ALA A 151 -17.27 -7.83 12.69
N GLY A 152 -17.81 -6.62 12.51
CA GLY A 152 -19.24 -6.29 12.57
C GLY A 152 -19.97 -6.27 11.22
N GLN A 153 -19.27 -6.47 10.10
CA GLN A 153 -19.93 -6.70 8.81
C GLN A 153 -20.55 -8.09 8.81
N ASP A 154 -21.89 -8.17 8.73
CA ASP A 154 -22.68 -9.41 8.63
C ASP A 154 -22.16 -10.32 7.51
N ARG A 155 -21.22 -11.20 7.85
CA ARG A 155 -21.03 -12.46 7.14
C ARG A 155 -22.30 -13.28 7.39
N PRO A 156 -22.95 -13.85 6.36
CA PRO A 156 -24.00 -14.82 6.60
C PRO A 156 -23.46 -15.90 7.55
N ALA A 157 -24.24 -16.21 8.58
CA ALA A 157 -23.87 -17.14 9.64
C ALA A 157 -23.24 -18.39 9.04
N ALA A 158 -22.00 -18.68 9.47
CA ALA A 158 -21.32 -19.91 9.09
C ALA A 158 -22.18 -21.10 9.53
N PRO A 159 -22.26 -22.18 8.72
CA PRO A 159 -22.82 -23.44 9.17
C PRO A 159 -22.07 -23.91 10.43
N PRO A 160 -22.71 -24.68 11.32
CA PRO A 160 -22.07 -25.14 12.55
C PRO A 160 -20.84 -25.99 12.21
N ASP A 161 -19.81 -25.76 13.01
CA ASP A 161 -18.48 -26.39 13.06
C ASP A 161 -18.42 -27.82 12.50
N ASP A 162 -17.74 -27.99 11.36
CA ASP A 162 -16.90 -29.15 11.07
C ASP A 162 -15.93 -28.82 9.92
N ALA A 163 -14.64 -28.74 10.24
CA ALA A 163 -13.46 -28.68 9.36
C ALA A 163 -13.51 -27.76 8.11
N THR A 164 -12.67 -26.70 8.08
CA THR A 164 -12.12 -25.95 6.91
C THR A 164 -12.19 -24.41 7.00
N GLN A 165 -11.93 -23.81 8.15
CA GLN A 165 -11.28 -22.48 8.11
C GLN A 165 -9.82 -22.68 7.68
N PRO A 166 -9.27 -21.85 6.76
CA PRO A 166 -7.84 -21.83 6.54
C PRO A 166 -7.19 -21.53 7.90
N PRO A 167 -6.21 -22.34 8.36
CA PRO A 167 -5.59 -22.09 9.64
C PRO A 167 -4.95 -20.71 9.63
N ASP A 168 -5.05 -19.96 10.73
CA ASP A 168 -4.34 -18.69 10.89
C ASP A 168 -2.88 -18.88 10.49
N HIS A 169 -2.42 -18.11 9.49
CA HIS A 169 -1.12 -18.29 8.86
C HIS A 169 0.03 -18.21 9.88
N ALA A 170 -0.15 -17.48 10.99
CA ALA A 170 0.82 -17.41 12.08
C ALA A 170 0.84 -18.67 12.98
N SER A 171 -0.26 -19.43 13.00
CA SER A 171 -0.43 -20.65 13.82
C SER A 171 0.04 -21.93 13.14
N GLN A 172 0.27 -21.89 11.82
CA GLN A 172 0.71 -23.05 11.04
C GLN A 172 2.19 -23.37 11.29
N PRO A 173 2.61 -24.65 11.18
CA PRO A 173 4.02 -24.99 11.11
C PRO A 173 4.75 -24.22 9.99
N PRO A 174 6.01 -23.78 10.18
CA PRO A 174 6.72 -22.94 9.21
C PRO A 174 6.75 -23.48 7.77
N GLN A 175 6.88 -24.80 7.60
CA GLN A 175 6.86 -25.42 6.27
C GLN A 175 5.52 -25.29 5.54
N GLU A 176 4.40 -25.23 6.27
CA GLU A 176 3.06 -25.05 5.70
C GLU A 176 2.83 -23.58 5.31
N GLN A 177 3.36 -22.65 6.10
CA GLN A 177 3.39 -21.23 5.74
C GLN A 177 4.16 -21.02 4.43
N VAL A 178 5.36 -21.60 4.31
CA VAL A 178 6.15 -21.54 3.07
C VAL A 178 5.40 -22.20 1.91
N PHE A 179 4.77 -23.34 2.12
CA PHE A 179 3.97 -23.99 1.09
C PHE A 179 2.82 -23.10 0.62
N THR A 180 2.12 -22.42 1.53
CA THR A 180 1.02 -21.51 1.21
C THR A 180 1.51 -20.34 0.35
N LEU A 181 2.66 -19.75 0.69
CA LEU A 181 3.29 -18.70 -0.13
C LEU A 181 3.65 -19.21 -1.53
N LEU A 182 4.25 -20.41 -1.63
CA LEU A 182 4.60 -21.02 -2.92
C LEU A 182 3.36 -21.39 -3.75
N ALA A 183 2.26 -21.80 -3.09
CA ALA A 183 0.99 -22.10 -3.74
C ALA A 183 0.34 -20.86 -4.37
N GLY A 184 0.74 -19.65 -3.97
CA GLY A 184 0.34 -18.38 -4.59
C GLY A 184 0.56 -18.36 -6.11
N LYS A 185 1.59 -19.06 -6.61
CA LYS A 185 1.81 -19.28 -8.05
C LYS A 185 0.59 -19.91 -8.74
N TRP A 186 0.00 -20.95 -8.15
CA TRP A 186 -1.14 -21.66 -8.72
C TRP A 186 -2.41 -20.80 -8.63
N THR A 187 -2.57 -20.10 -7.52
CA THR A 187 -3.69 -19.18 -7.29
C THR A 187 -3.72 -18.05 -8.33
N ALA A 188 -2.60 -17.35 -8.52
CA ALA A 188 -2.51 -16.24 -9.47
C ALA A 188 -2.84 -16.69 -10.91
N GLN A 189 -2.29 -17.85 -11.33
CA GLN A 189 -2.55 -18.40 -12.66
C GLN A 189 -3.99 -18.89 -12.83
N ALA A 190 -4.61 -19.47 -11.79
CA ALA A 190 -6.01 -19.87 -11.83
C ALA A 190 -6.93 -18.65 -12.00
N VAL A 191 -6.71 -17.59 -11.21
CA VAL A 191 -7.50 -16.34 -11.31
C VAL A 191 -7.32 -15.69 -12.67
N SER A 192 -6.07 -15.60 -13.16
CA SER A 192 -5.78 -15.05 -14.49
C SER A 192 -6.49 -15.81 -15.61
N ALA A 193 -6.45 -17.15 -15.58
CA ALA A 193 -7.13 -17.97 -16.58
C ALA A 193 -8.65 -17.71 -16.61
N LEU A 194 -9.29 -17.63 -15.44
CA LEU A 194 -10.73 -17.34 -15.34
C LEU A 194 -11.07 -15.92 -15.82
N ALA A 195 -10.21 -14.93 -15.56
CA ALA A 195 -10.36 -13.56 -16.04
C ALA A 195 -10.25 -13.47 -17.58
N ARG A 196 -9.29 -14.18 -18.17
CA ARG A 196 -9.11 -14.28 -19.63
C ARG A 196 -10.28 -14.97 -20.31
N LEU A 197 -10.83 -16.01 -19.68
CA LEU A 197 -12.04 -16.71 -20.15
C LEU A 197 -13.33 -15.89 -19.96
N GLY A 198 -13.29 -14.75 -19.26
CA GLY A 198 -14.48 -13.92 -19.03
C GLY A 198 -15.53 -14.59 -18.14
N ILE A 199 -15.11 -15.50 -17.24
CA ILE A 199 -16.02 -16.24 -16.37
C ILE A 199 -16.88 -15.29 -15.52
N ALA A 200 -16.29 -14.21 -15.01
CA ALA A 200 -17.02 -13.27 -14.17
C ALA A 200 -18.18 -12.59 -14.92
N ASP A 201 -18.00 -12.28 -16.21
CA ASP A 201 -19.06 -11.69 -17.04
C ASP A 201 -20.21 -12.68 -17.25
N LEU A 202 -19.90 -13.97 -17.47
CA LEU A 202 -20.92 -15.01 -17.67
C LEU A 202 -21.77 -15.26 -16.42
N LEU A 203 -21.23 -14.97 -15.23
CA LEU A 203 -21.90 -15.14 -13.94
C LEU A 203 -22.64 -13.87 -13.48
N ALA A 204 -22.58 -12.76 -14.23
CA ALA A 204 -23.18 -11.48 -13.86
C ALA A 204 -24.71 -11.56 -13.68
N ASP A 205 -25.39 -12.37 -14.49
CA ASP A 205 -26.85 -12.56 -14.42
C ASP A 205 -27.26 -13.68 -13.46
N GLY A 206 -26.30 -14.33 -12.81
CA GLY A 206 -26.55 -15.37 -11.81
C GLY A 206 -25.63 -16.59 -11.92
N PRO A 207 -25.78 -17.52 -10.97
CA PRO A 207 -24.95 -18.72 -10.89
C PRO A 207 -25.14 -19.66 -12.06
N ARG A 208 -24.07 -20.36 -12.48
CA ARG A 208 -24.08 -21.33 -13.58
C ARG A 208 -23.26 -22.57 -13.25
N THR A 209 -23.53 -23.68 -13.92
CA THR A 209 -22.72 -24.89 -13.76
C THR A 209 -21.42 -24.80 -14.57
N PRO A 210 -20.38 -25.58 -14.21
CA PRO A 210 -19.16 -25.69 -15.02
C PRO A 210 -19.41 -26.12 -16.47
N GLU A 211 -20.42 -26.94 -16.75
CA GLU A 211 -20.79 -27.38 -18.10
C GLU A 211 -21.32 -26.22 -18.94
N GLU A 212 -22.17 -25.37 -18.36
CA GLU A 212 -22.71 -24.18 -19.04
C GLU A 212 -21.59 -23.17 -19.34
N LEU A 213 -20.72 -22.92 -18.35
CA LEU A 213 -19.56 -22.03 -18.52
C LEU A 213 -18.56 -22.59 -19.54
N ALA A 214 -18.32 -23.90 -19.54
CA ALA A 214 -17.43 -24.55 -20.48
C ALA A 214 -17.97 -24.51 -21.91
N ALA A 215 -19.28 -24.71 -22.10
CA ALA A 215 -19.92 -24.56 -23.39
C ALA A 215 -19.81 -23.12 -23.93
N ALA A 216 -19.99 -22.11 -23.06
CA ALA A 216 -19.89 -20.71 -23.45
C ALA A 216 -18.45 -20.27 -23.78
N THR A 217 -17.45 -20.89 -23.15
CA THR A 217 -16.03 -20.52 -23.30
C THR A 217 -15.24 -21.44 -24.24
N GLY A 218 -15.86 -22.52 -24.74
CA GLY A 218 -15.16 -23.52 -25.54
C GLY A 218 -14.09 -24.30 -24.78
N THR A 219 -14.29 -24.52 -23.47
CA THR A 219 -13.33 -25.19 -22.60
C THR A 219 -13.78 -26.59 -22.16
N HIS A 220 -12.90 -27.33 -21.48
CA HIS A 220 -13.23 -28.65 -20.92
C HIS A 220 -13.85 -28.52 -19.52
N ALA A 221 -15.12 -28.90 -19.37
CA ALA A 221 -15.91 -28.68 -18.15
C ALA A 221 -15.23 -29.18 -16.86
N GLN A 222 -14.70 -30.40 -16.84
CA GLN A 222 -14.03 -30.93 -15.66
C GLN A 222 -12.74 -30.18 -15.31
N SER A 223 -12.01 -29.67 -16.32
CA SER A 223 -10.82 -28.86 -16.08
C SER A 223 -11.20 -27.49 -15.53
N LEU A 224 -12.22 -26.84 -16.13
CA LEU A 224 -12.73 -25.56 -15.68
C LEU A 224 -13.26 -25.65 -14.24
N HIS A 225 -14.01 -26.70 -13.91
CA HIS A 225 -14.49 -26.96 -12.53
C HIS A 225 -13.35 -26.97 -11.52
N ARG A 226 -12.23 -27.65 -11.82
CA ARG A 226 -11.08 -27.73 -10.93
C ARG A 226 -10.43 -26.36 -10.70
N VAL A 227 -10.36 -25.52 -11.74
CA VAL A 227 -9.82 -24.15 -11.65
C VAL A 227 -10.78 -23.24 -10.87
N LEU A 228 -12.08 -23.31 -11.15
CA LEU A 228 -13.12 -22.60 -10.41
C LEU A 228 -13.10 -22.95 -8.91
N ARG A 229 -12.97 -24.23 -8.57
CA ARG A 229 -12.86 -24.68 -7.18
C ARG A 229 -11.60 -24.14 -6.48
N ALA A 230 -10.47 -24.06 -7.19
CA ALA A 230 -9.25 -23.46 -6.66
C ALA A 230 -9.40 -21.94 -6.43
N ALA A 231 -10.09 -21.24 -7.32
CA ALA A 231 -10.41 -19.83 -7.13
C ALA A 231 -11.45 -19.61 -6.01
N ALA A 232 -12.37 -20.56 -5.81
CA ALA A 232 -13.33 -20.52 -4.72
C ALA A 232 -12.69 -20.73 -3.34
N LEU A 233 -11.62 -21.54 -3.27
CA LEU A 233 -10.82 -21.71 -2.05
C LEU A 233 -10.27 -20.37 -1.51
N VAL A 234 -9.91 -19.45 -2.40
CA VAL A 234 -9.43 -18.11 -2.05
C VAL A 234 -10.50 -17.03 -2.15
N HIS A 235 -11.78 -17.43 -2.14
CA HIS A 235 -12.96 -16.57 -2.14
C HIS A 235 -13.14 -15.67 -3.36
N VAL A 236 -12.45 -15.95 -4.47
CA VAL A 236 -12.64 -15.24 -5.74
C VAL A 236 -13.92 -15.68 -6.44
N PHE A 237 -14.44 -16.88 -6.18
CA PHE A 237 -15.77 -17.33 -6.57
C PHE A 237 -16.41 -18.12 -5.43
N THR A 238 -17.69 -18.49 -5.54
CA THR A 238 -18.36 -19.38 -4.58
C THR A 238 -18.89 -20.61 -5.30
N GLU A 239 -18.45 -21.80 -4.89
CA GLU A 239 -19.08 -23.08 -5.25
C GLU A 239 -20.29 -23.30 -4.33
N ARG A 240 -21.47 -23.53 -4.92
CA ARG A 240 -22.71 -23.76 -4.19
C ARG A 240 -23.00 -25.25 -4.02
N PRO A 241 -23.85 -25.64 -3.04
CA PRO A 241 -24.20 -27.05 -2.80
C PRO A 241 -24.84 -27.76 -4.01
N ASP A 242 -25.44 -27.01 -4.93
CA ASP A 242 -26.04 -27.52 -6.17
C ASP A 242 -25.03 -27.69 -7.32
N GLY A 243 -23.73 -27.44 -7.06
CA GLY A 243 -22.65 -27.54 -8.05
C GLY A 243 -22.52 -26.32 -8.96
N THR A 244 -23.33 -25.27 -8.76
CA THR A 244 -23.20 -24.01 -9.50
C THR A 244 -22.12 -23.11 -8.89
N PHE A 245 -21.57 -22.22 -9.70
CA PHE A 245 -20.62 -21.19 -9.27
C PHE A 245 -21.27 -19.82 -9.36
N ALA A 246 -20.99 -18.96 -8.38
CA ALA A 246 -21.51 -17.59 -8.32
C ALA A 246 -20.39 -16.57 -8.08
N LEU A 247 -20.68 -15.30 -8.42
CA LEU A 247 -19.80 -14.17 -8.11
C LEU A 247 -19.72 -13.93 -6.60
N THR A 248 -18.54 -13.49 -6.18
CA THR A 248 -18.25 -12.83 -4.90
C THR A 248 -17.88 -11.37 -5.17
N PRO A 249 -17.79 -10.50 -4.15
CA PRO A 249 -17.30 -9.14 -4.34
C PRO A 249 -15.92 -9.07 -5.03
N GLN A 250 -15.02 -10.03 -4.77
CA GLN A 250 -13.73 -10.13 -5.44
C GLN A 250 -13.89 -10.49 -6.93
N ALA A 251 -14.78 -11.46 -7.23
CA ALA A 251 -15.10 -11.87 -8.60
C ALA A 251 -15.65 -10.73 -9.46
N GLU A 252 -16.46 -9.84 -8.86
CA GLU A 252 -17.05 -8.69 -9.54
C GLU A 252 -15.97 -7.79 -10.15
N THR A 253 -14.81 -7.66 -9.47
CA THR A 253 -13.67 -6.88 -10.00
C THR A 253 -13.05 -7.49 -11.26
N LEU A 254 -13.33 -8.76 -11.57
CA LEU A 254 -12.83 -9.43 -12.79
C LEU A 254 -13.76 -9.26 -14.00
N ARG A 255 -14.85 -8.50 -13.87
CA ARG A 255 -15.77 -8.20 -14.99
C ARG A 255 -15.22 -7.12 -15.89
N ALA A 256 -15.61 -7.15 -17.17
CA ALA A 256 -15.29 -6.08 -18.10
C ALA A 256 -16.07 -4.80 -17.77
N GLY A 257 -15.43 -3.65 -17.93
CA GLY A 257 -16.11 -2.35 -17.97
C GLY A 257 -16.76 -1.89 -16.66
N VAL A 258 -16.50 -2.58 -15.54
CA VAL A 258 -16.89 -2.10 -14.20
C VAL A 258 -15.83 -1.15 -13.65
N PRO A 259 -16.21 -0.13 -12.87
CA PRO A 259 -15.25 0.72 -12.16
C PRO A 259 -14.31 -0.12 -11.27
N GLY A 260 -12.99 0.14 -11.34
CA GLY A 260 -12.00 -0.62 -10.58
C GLY A 260 -11.79 -2.06 -11.08
N SER A 261 -12.05 -2.33 -12.37
CA SER A 261 -11.84 -3.67 -12.94
C SER A 261 -10.36 -4.09 -12.87
N MET A 262 -10.12 -5.23 -12.27
CA MET A 262 -8.82 -5.92 -12.20
C MET A 262 -8.65 -6.94 -13.33
N ARG A 263 -9.62 -7.07 -14.25
CA ARG A 263 -9.61 -8.09 -15.31
C ARG A 263 -8.37 -7.99 -16.20
N ALA A 264 -8.07 -6.80 -16.70
CA ALA A 264 -6.94 -6.57 -17.59
C ALA A 264 -5.61 -6.85 -16.88
N PHE A 265 -5.48 -6.44 -15.62
CA PHE A 265 -4.29 -6.73 -14.82
C PHE A 265 -4.14 -8.23 -14.53
N ALA A 266 -5.21 -8.92 -14.15
CA ALA A 266 -5.20 -10.37 -13.99
C ALA A 266 -4.81 -11.09 -15.29
N ALA A 267 -5.31 -10.64 -16.44
CA ALA A 267 -4.93 -11.16 -17.75
C ALA A 267 -3.45 -10.92 -18.06
N LEU A 268 -2.93 -9.72 -17.77
CA LEU A 268 -1.54 -9.35 -17.96
C LEU A 268 -0.60 -10.22 -17.12
N ILE A 269 -0.89 -10.43 -15.82
CA ILE A 269 -0.01 -11.20 -14.91
C ILE A 269 0.10 -12.68 -15.30
N GLY A 270 -0.94 -13.25 -15.90
CA GLY A 270 -0.90 -14.63 -16.41
C GLY A 270 -0.63 -14.74 -17.91
N ASP A 271 -0.26 -13.65 -18.57
CA ASP A 271 0.20 -13.70 -19.95
C ASP A 271 1.57 -14.38 -20.02
N ASP A 272 1.83 -15.09 -21.12
CA ASP A 272 3.10 -15.80 -21.32
C ASP A 272 4.29 -14.82 -21.33
N ALA A 273 4.09 -13.60 -21.82
CA ALA A 273 5.11 -12.57 -21.90
C ALA A 273 5.65 -12.14 -20.53
N THR A 274 4.77 -11.97 -19.54
CA THR A 274 5.12 -11.48 -18.20
C THR A 274 5.40 -12.61 -17.22
N TRP A 275 4.81 -13.79 -17.44
CA TRP A 275 5.01 -14.96 -16.60
C TRP A 275 6.36 -15.65 -16.80
N ARG A 276 6.81 -15.83 -18.04
CA ARG A 276 8.07 -16.55 -18.34
C ARG A 276 9.32 -15.94 -17.71
N PRO A 277 9.50 -14.60 -17.68
CA PRO A 277 10.65 -13.96 -17.04
C PRO A 277 10.90 -14.43 -15.59
N TYR A 278 9.84 -14.69 -14.81
CA TYR A 278 9.97 -15.20 -13.44
C TYR A 278 10.62 -16.59 -13.34
N GLY A 279 10.57 -17.39 -14.41
CA GLY A 279 11.30 -18.66 -14.48
C GLY A 279 12.82 -18.49 -14.42
N ASP A 280 13.31 -17.29 -14.66
CA ASP A 280 14.73 -16.97 -14.83
C ASP A 280 15.17 -15.80 -13.92
N ILE A 281 14.41 -15.57 -12.85
CA ILE A 281 14.68 -14.57 -11.81
C ILE A 281 16.04 -14.78 -11.12
N LEU A 282 16.52 -16.03 -11.03
CA LEU A 282 17.84 -16.33 -10.44
C LEU A 282 18.97 -15.64 -11.19
N GLU A 283 18.87 -15.51 -12.51
CA GLU A 283 19.88 -14.85 -13.30
C GLU A 283 19.80 -13.32 -13.15
N THR A 284 18.60 -12.76 -13.01
CA THR A 284 18.40 -11.36 -12.63
C THR A 284 19.02 -11.06 -11.28
N ILE A 285 18.89 -11.94 -10.28
CA ILE A 285 19.55 -11.77 -8.98
C ILE A 285 21.08 -11.79 -9.11
N ARG A 286 21.64 -12.59 -10.03
CA ARG A 286 23.09 -12.68 -10.22
C ARG A 286 23.69 -11.48 -10.95
N THR A 287 22.94 -10.91 -11.90
CA THR A 287 23.46 -9.94 -12.86
C THR A 287 22.95 -8.52 -12.62
N GLY A 288 21.77 -8.38 -12.02
CA GLY A 288 21.02 -7.12 -11.96
C GLY A 288 20.25 -6.80 -13.24
N GLU A 289 20.33 -7.63 -14.28
CA GLU A 289 19.69 -7.39 -15.57
C GLU A 289 18.27 -8.00 -15.63
N PRO A 290 17.30 -7.35 -16.31
CA PRO A 290 15.94 -7.85 -16.41
C PRO A 290 15.86 -9.20 -17.11
N ALA A 291 15.11 -10.13 -16.53
CA ALA A 291 14.89 -11.44 -17.12
C ALA A 291 14.07 -11.37 -18.42
N PHE A 292 13.19 -10.37 -18.53
CA PHE A 292 12.36 -10.16 -19.71
C PHE A 292 13.19 -10.04 -20.98
N ASP A 293 14.21 -9.18 -20.97
CA ASP A 293 15.11 -8.94 -22.10
C ASP A 293 15.81 -10.22 -22.55
N ARG A 294 16.23 -11.05 -21.60
CA ARG A 294 16.89 -12.33 -21.89
C ARG A 294 15.93 -13.36 -22.46
N VAL A 295 14.71 -13.43 -21.93
CA VAL A 295 13.69 -14.41 -22.36
C VAL A 295 13.14 -14.06 -23.75
N HIS A 296 12.93 -12.77 -24.03
CA HIS A 296 12.26 -12.32 -25.25
C HIS A 296 13.19 -11.68 -26.29
N GLY A 297 14.46 -11.42 -25.95
CA GLY A 297 15.45 -10.81 -26.84
C GLY A 297 15.17 -9.34 -27.16
N ALA A 298 14.34 -8.67 -26.36
CA ALA A 298 13.92 -7.28 -26.51
C ALA A 298 13.41 -6.74 -25.18
N THR A 299 13.47 -5.42 -24.99
CA THR A 299 12.87 -4.78 -23.81
C THR A 299 11.36 -4.98 -23.78
N VAL A 300 10.75 -4.86 -22.60
CA VAL A 300 9.29 -4.96 -22.42
C VAL A 300 8.50 -4.07 -23.37
N TYR A 301 8.95 -2.83 -23.55
CA TYR A 301 8.29 -1.86 -24.41
C TYR A 301 8.46 -2.17 -25.89
N GLU A 302 9.65 -2.63 -26.32
CA GLU A 302 9.86 -3.09 -27.70
C GLU A 302 9.03 -4.33 -28.01
N TYR A 303 8.90 -5.24 -27.05
CA TYR A 303 8.11 -6.44 -27.21
C TYR A 303 6.63 -6.10 -27.40
N PHE A 304 6.05 -5.24 -26.56
CA PHE A 304 4.64 -4.84 -26.70
C PHE A 304 4.38 -4.05 -27.99
N ALA A 305 5.33 -3.22 -28.44
CA ALA A 305 5.22 -2.56 -29.75
C ALA A 305 5.19 -3.56 -30.93
N ARG A 306 5.86 -4.71 -30.80
CA ARG A 306 5.83 -5.80 -31.80
C ARG A 306 4.62 -6.73 -31.64
N HIS A 307 3.95 -6.74 -30.49
CA HIS A 307 2.83 -7.61 -30.15
C HIS A 307 1.61 -6.79 -29.70
N PRO A 308 0.88 -6.17 -30.64
CA PRO A 308 -0.13 -5.16 -30.33
C PRO A 308 -1.32 -5.70 -29.52
N GLU A 309 -1.63 -7.00 -29.61
CA GLU A 309 -2.69 -7.61 -28.78
C GLU A 309 -2.30 -7.64 -27.29
N THR A 310 -1.08 -8.09 -26.97
CA THR A 310 -0.54 -8.07 -25.61
C THR A 310 -0.30 -6.64 -25.13
N GLY A 311 0.19 -5.76 -26.01
CA GLY A 311 0.36 -4.34 -25.72
C GLY A 311 -0.96 -3.66 -25.35
N ALA A 312 -2.06 -3.98 -26.05
CA ALA A 312 -3.37 -3.43 -25.72
C ALA A 312 -3.86 -3.87 -24.32
N VAL A 313 -3.61 -5.13 -23.93
CA VAL A 313 -3.93 -5.63 -22.57
C VAL A 313 -3.08 -4.94 -21.51
N PHE A 314 -1.79 -4.72 -21.79
CA PHE A 314 -0.91 -3.94 -20.91
C PHE A 314 -1.44 -2.52 -20.72
N ASP A 315 -1.75 -1.82 -21.81
CA ASP A 315 -2.25 -0.45 -21.76
C ASP A 315 -3.59 -0.36 -21.00
N GLU A 316 -4.49 -1.33 -21.19
CA GLU A 316 -5.76 -1.43 -20.45
C GLU A 316 -5.52 -1.66 -18.95
N ALA A 317 -4.61 -2.57 -18.59
CA ALA A 317 -4.25 -2.83 -17.20
C ALA A 317 -3.68 -1.59 -16.50
N MET A 318 -2.74 -0.89 -17.16
CA MET A 318 -2.16 0.34 -16.62
C MET A 318 -3.18 1.47 -16.51
N THR A 319 -4.14 1.54 -17.46
CA THR A 319 -5.24 2.51 -17.39
C THR A 319 -6.14 2.23 -16.17
N ALA A 320 -6.53 0.97 -15.95
CA ALA A 320 -7.43 0.60 -14.84
C ALA A 320 -6.79 0.84 -13.45
N LEU A 321 -5.52 0.44 -13.26
CA LEU A 321 -4.77 0.74 -12.04
C LEU A 321 -4.60 2.26 -11.84
N SER A 322 -4.51 3.00 -12.94
CA SER A 322 -4.42 4.45 -12.88
C SER A 322 -5.70 5.12 -12.42
N GLU A 323 -6.86 4.64 -12.88
CA GLU A 323 -8.16 5.13 -12.42
C GLU A 323 -8.37 4.87 -10.92
N GLU A 324 -7.97 3.70 -10.42
CA GLU A 324 -8.07 3.36 -9.00
C GLU A 324 -7.20 4.26 -8.12
N SER A 325 -5.93 4.44 -8.51
CA SER A 325 -4.94 5.21 -7.73
C SER A 325 -5.13 6.72 -7.83
N ALA A 326 -5.72 7.24 -8.91
CA ALA A 326 -5.86 8.69 -9.13
C ALA A 326 -6.62 9.39 -8.00
N GLY A 327 -7.69 8.78 -7.46
CA GLY A 327 -8.45 9.34 -6.35
C GLY A 327 -7.61 9.60 -5.09
N ALA A 328 -6.66 8.72 -4.78
CA ALA A 328 -5.77 8.88 -3.63
C ALA A 328 -4.81 10.06 -3.80
N TYR A 329 -4.25 10.24 -5.00
CA TYR A 329 -3.38 11.37 -5.31
C TYR A 329 -4.13 12.69 -5.35
N LEU A 330 -5.29 12.73 -6.02
CA LEU A 330 -6.11 13.93 -6.13
C LEU A 330 -6.66 14.39 -4.78
N GLY A 331 -6.91 13.47 -3.84
CA GLY A 331 -7.33 13.78 -2.48
C GLY A 331 -6.21 14.24 -1.55
N SER A 332 -4.95 13.93 -1.87
CA SER A 332 -3.79 14.19 -0.99
C SER A 332 -2.97 15.43 -1.37
N TYR A 333 -3.20 16.01 -2.55
CA TYR A 333 -2.44 17.16 -3.03
C TYR A 333 -3.33 18.18 -3.73
N ASP A 334 -3.10 19.47 -3.46
CA ASP A 334 -3.83 20.57 -4.10
C ASP A 334 -3.25 20.86 -5.50
N PHE A 335 -3.84 20.24 -6.52
CA PHE A 335 -3.51 20.53 -7.92
C PHE A 335 -4.15 21.83 -8.43
N GLY A 336 -5.13 22.40 -7.72
CA GLY A 336 -5.89 23.57 -8.18
C GLY A 336 -5.09 24.88 -8.17
N ARG A 337 -3.93 24.88 -7.50
CA ARG A 337 -2.97 25.99 -7.54
C ARG A 337 -2.22 26.15 -8.86
N PHE A 338 -2.27 25.16 -9.76
CA PHE A 338 -1.53 25.19 -11.03
C PHE A 338 -2.46 25.52 -12.21
N ALA A 339 -2.08 26.51 -13.02
CA ALA A 339 -2.82 26.88 -14.22
C ALA A 339 -2.45 26.00 -15.43
N ARG A 340 -1.21 25.48 -15.47
CA ARG A 340 -0.74 24.56 -16.52
C ARG A 340 -0.01 23.36 -15.91
N VAL A 341 -0.52 22.17 -16.22
CA VAL A 341 0.04 20.88 -15.73
C VAL A 341 0.58 20.09 -16.91
N ALA A 342 1.86 19.72 -16.87
CA ALA A 342 2.50 18.84 -17.83
C ALA A 342 2.59 17.42 -17.25
N ASP A 343 1.97 16.44 -17.90
CA ASP A 343 2.05 15.01 -17.56
C ASP A 343 3.07 14.35 -18.48
N ILE A 344 4.20 13.92 -17.90
CA ILE A 344 5.38 13.43 -18.60
C ILE A 344 5.37 11.90 -18.54
N GLY A 345 5.25 11.23 -19.68
CA GLY A 345 5.02 9.77 -19.70
C GLY A 345 3.63 9.40 -19.17
N GLY A 346 2.62 10.24 -19.41
CA GLY A 346 1.27 10.10 -18.85
C GLY A 346 0.40 9.01 -19.50
N GLY A 347 0.96 8.16 -20.37
CA GLY A 347 0.22 7.16 -21.13
C GLY A 347 -0.93 7.77 -21.94
N ARG A 348 -2.14 7.23 -21.77
CA ARG A 348 -3.35 7.76 -22.44
C ARG A 348 -3.88 9.07 -21.82
N GLY A 349 -3.23 9.59 -20.77
CA GLY A 349 -3.57 10.87 -20.14
C GLY A 349 -4.68 10.81 -19.09
N GLN A 350 -4.92 9.66 -18.46
CA GLN A 350 -5.98 9.51 -17.44
C GLN A 350 -5.78 10.44 -16.25
N MET A 351 -4.57 10.48 -15.68
CA MET A 351 -4.27 11.33 -14.52
C MET A 351 -4.45 12.82 -14.85
N LEU A 352 -3.87 13.27 -15.96
CA LEU A 352 -4.07 14.64 -16.46
C LEU A 352 -5.54 14.97 -16.68
N ALA A 353 -6.32 14.05 -17.26
CA ALA A 353 -7.74 14.29 -17.51
C ALA A 353 -8.52 14.51 -16.22
N GLU A 354 -8.24 13.72 -15.17
CA GLU A 354 -8.89 13.88 -13.88
C GLU A 354 -8.49 15.16 -13.15
N ILE A 355 -7.20 15.53 -13.17
CA ILE A 355 -6.72 16.82 -12.66
C ILE A 355 -7.50 17.96 -13.34
N LEU A 356 -7.59 17.96 -14.66
CA LEU A 356 -8.25 19.04 -15.41
C LEU A 356 -9.77 19.05 -15.23
N ARG A 357 -10.40 17.89 -15.03
CA ARG A 357 -11.84 17.79 -14.74
C ARG A 357 -12.19 18.47 -13.42
N LEU A 358 -11.33 18.32 -12.41
CA LEU A 358 -11.49 18.97 -11.10
C LEU A 358 -11.10 20.45 -11.10
N ASN A 359 -10.31 20.88 -12.09
CA ASN A 359 -9.77 22.24 -12.20
C ASN A 359 -10.13 22.88 -13.55
N PRO A 360 -11.34 23.46 -13.70
CA PRO A 360 -11.84 23.94 -15.00
C PRO A 360 -11.02 25.06 -15.64
N GLY A 361 -10.29 25.85 -14.85
CA GLY A 361 -9.41 26.92 -15.33
C GLY A 361 -8.04 26.44 -15.82
N ALA A 362 -7.64 25.22 -15.48
CA ALA A 362 -6.33 24.69 -15.81
C ALA A 362 -6.26 24.17 -17.26
N ARG A 363 -5.05 24.15 -17.82
CA ARG A 363 -4.70 23.54 -19.10
C ARG A 363 -3.66 22.45 -18.91
N GLY A 364 -3.65 21.48 -19.82
CA GLY A 364 -2.74 20.34 -19.77
C GLY A 364 -1.75 20.32 -20.93
N LEU A 365 -0.60 19.70 -20.68
CA LEU A 365 0.30 19.18 -21.69
C LEU A 365 0.54 17.70 -21.40
N LEU A 366 0.33 16.82 -22.38
CA LEU A 366 0.64 15.40 -22.28
C LEU A 366 1.85 15.10 -23.16
N LEU A 367 2.98 14.70 -22.57
CA LEU A 367 4.16 14.22 -23.30
C LEU A 367 4.18 12.70 -23.26
N GLU A 368 4.15 12.07 -24.44
CA GLU A 368 4.24 10.62 -24.57
C GLU A 368 4.88 10.20 -25.90
N ARG A 369 5.19 8.92 -26.03
CA ARG A 369 5.75 8.35 -27.26
C ARG A 369 4.74 8.42 -28.42
N PRO A 370 5.21 8.50 -29.68
CA PRO A 370 4.35 8.60 -30.86
C PRO A 370 3.25 7.53 -30.97
N ASP A 371 3.53 6.29 -30.61
CA ASP A 371 2.59 5.16 -30.64
C ASP A 371 1.48 5.24 -29.58
N VAL A 372 1.72 5.96 -28.48
CA VAL A 372 0.79 6.09 -27.35
C VAL A 372 -0.12 7.31 -27.50
N VAL A 373 0.42 8.44 -27.98
CA VAL A 373 -0.34 9.69 -28.11
C VAL A 373 -1.56 9.59 -29.04
N GLU A 374 -1.52 8.69 -30.04
CA GLU A 374 -2.65 8.42 -30.93
C GLU A 374 -3.88 7.90 -30.16
N GLN A 375 -3.66 7.26 -29.01
CA GLN A 375 -4.70 6.69 -28.17
C GLN A 375 -5.22 7.64 -27.08
N ALA A 376 -4.59 8.81 -26.87
CA ALA A 376 -4.97 9.74 -25.80
C ALA A 376 -6.28 10.49 -26.10
N GLN A 377 -6.48 10.91 -27.35
CA GLN A 377 -7.61 11.75 -27.76
C GLN A 377 -9.00 11.19 -27.40
N PRO A 378 -9.32 9.90 -27.63
CA PRO A 378 -10.59 9.32 -27.20
C PRO A 378 -10.85 9.46 -25.68
N LEU A 379 -9.83 9.22 -24.86
CA LEU A 379 -9.93 9.31 -23.40
C LEU A 379 -10.14 10.76 -22.96
N LEU A 380 -9.37 11.70 -23.50
CA LEU A 380 -9.49 13.12 -23.20
C LEU A 380 -10.88 13.67 -23.58
N ARG A 381 -11.48 13.18 -24.67
CA ARG A 381 -12.86 13.54 -25.09
C ARG A 381 -13.91 12.94 -24.15
N LYS A 382 -13.74 11.69 -23.73
CA LYS A 382 -14.62 11.02 -22.75
C LYS A 382 -14.71 11.84 -21.45
N HIS A 383 -13.60 12.43 -21.01
CA HIS A 383 -13.54 13.29 -19.83
C HIS A 383 -13.89 14.77 -20.09
N GLY A 384 -14.12 15.17 -21.35
CA GLY A 384 -14.51 16.54 -21.70
C GLY A 384 -13.40 17.58 -21.53
N VAL A 385 -12.14 17.19 -21.69
CA VAL A 385 -10.96 18.06 -21.49
C VAL A 385 -10.07 18.22 -22.70
N ALA A 386 -10.39 17.55 -23.83
CA ALA A 386 -9.55 17.49 -25.01
C ALA A 386 -9.17 18.86 -25.61
N ASP A 387 -10.04 19.87 -25.48
CA ASP A 387 -9.81 21.25 -25.92
C ASP A 387 -8.80 22.01 -25.05
N ARG A 388 -8.50 21.50 -23.86
CA ARG A 388 -7.57 22.10 -22.89
C ARG A 388 -6.25 21.38 -22.79
N VAL A 389 -6.06 20.29 -23.53
CA VAL A 389 -4.84 19.46 -23.50
C VAL A 389 -4.08 19.58 -24.81
N GLU A 390 -2.83 20.00 -24.71
CA GLU A 390 -1.84 19.88 -25.79
C GLU A 390 -1.19 18.50 -25.71
N VAL A 391 -1.29 17.70 -26.77
CA VAL A 391 -0.68 16.37 -26.84
C VAL A 391 0.61 16.47 -27.66
N VAL A 392 1.74 16.14 -27.05
CA VAL A 392 3.08 16.23 -27.61
C VAL A 392 3.67 14.83 -27.73
N ALA A 393 3.95 14.42 -28.97
CA ALA A 393 4.73 13.22 -29.23
C ALA A 393 6.22 13.54 -29.00
N GLY A 394 6.89 12.80 -28.12
CA GLY A 394 8.30 13.05 -27.83
C GLY A 394 8.95 12.02 -26.94
N ASP A 395 10.18 12.34 -26.55
CA ASP A 395 11.02 11.51 -25.69
C ASP A 395 11.59 12.36 -24.55
N PHE A 396 11.10 12.10 -23.34
CA PHE A 396 11.57 12.70 -22.09
C PHE A 396 13.06 12.48 -21.77
N PHE A 397 13.76 11.53 -22.40
CA PHE A 397 15.22 11.39 -22.31
C PHE A 397 15.95 12.44 -23.12
N THR A 398 15.27 13.06 -24.07
CA THR A 398 15.80 14.07 -24.97
C THR A 398 15.35 15.47 -24.55
N GLU A 399 14.04 15.70 -24.44
CA GLU A 399 13.48 17.02 -24.14
C GLU A 399 12.12 16.91 -23.43
N VAL A 400 11.90 17.80 -22.46
CA VAL A 400 10.59 18.00 -21.82
C VAL A 400 10.12 19.42 -22.16
N PRO A 401 8.89 19.61 -22.69
CA PRO A 401 8.41 20.95 -23.07
C PRO A 401 8.35 21.91 -21.87
N PRO A 402 8.85 23.16 -22.00
CA PRO A 402 8.84 24.13 -20.91
C PRO A 402 7.47 24.80 -20.73
N GLY A 403 7.37 25.61 -19.66
CA GLY A 403 6.26 26.54 -19.45
C GLY A 403 5.04 25.97 -18.75
N ALA A 404 5.18 24.85 -18.03
CA ALA A 404 4.16 24.37 -17.09
C ALA A 404 4.48 24.78 -15.65
N ASP A 405 3.44 24.93 -14.82
CA ASP A 405 3.55 25.25 -13.40
C ASP A 405 3.73 23.97 -12.55
N ALA A 406 3.27 22.83 -13.07
CA ALA A 406 3.52 21.52 -12.48
C ALA A 406 3.95 20.51 -13.54
N TYR A 407 4.97 19.73 -13.24
CA TYR A 407 5.46 18.62 -14.05
C TYR A 407 5.20 17.33 -13.28
N VAL A 408 4.30 16.50 -13.79
CA VAL A 408 3.84 15.26 -13.17
C VAL A 408 4.57 14.09 -13.82
N LEU A 409 5.15 13.23 -13.00
CA LEU A 409 5.71 11.93 -13.38
C LEU A 409 5.01 10.87 -12.53
N LYS A 410 4.07 10.14 -13.10
CA LYS A 410 3.28 9.14 -12.38
C LYS A 410 3.64 7.73 -12.84
N THR A 411 4.16 6.90 -11.93
CA THR A 411 4.59 5.52 -12.24
C THR A 411 5.50 5.47 -13.47
N VAL A 412 6.50 6.35 -13.50
CA VAL A 412 7.46 6.51 -14.60
C VAL A 412 8.86 6.14 -14.15
N LEU A 413 9.37 6.79 -13.12
CA LEU A 413 10.75 6.70 -12.65
C LEU A 413 11.07 5.32 -12.05
N HIS A 414 10.08 4.62 -11.48
CA HIS A 414 10.25 3.25 -11.02
C HIS A 414 10.59 2.24 -12.13
N ASN A 415 10.33 2.57 -13.41
CA ASN A 415 10.68 1.73 -14.56
C ASN A 415 12.17 1.83 -14.92
N TRP A 416 12.92 2.75 -14.29
CA TRP A 416 14.27 3.11 -14.68
C TRP A 416 15.26 2.96 -13.53
N ASN A 417 16.49 2.59 -13.88
CA ASN A 417 17.62 2.66 -12.96
C ASN A 417 17.91 4.12 -12.54
N ASP A 418 18.79 4.30 -11.55
CA ASP A 418 19.07 5.64 -10.99
C ASP A 418 19.73 6.61 -11.98
N ALA A 419 20.54 6.12 -12.92
CA ALA A 419 21.18 6.99 -13.91
C ALA A 419 20.17 7.54 -14.91
N ASP A 420 19.25 6.71 -15.37
CA ASP A 420 18.19 7.08 -16.31
C ASP A 420 17.10 7.92 -15.63
N ALA A 421 16.69 7.57 -14.41
CA ALA A 421 15.79 8.39 -13.62
C ALA A 421 16.37 9.79 -13.36
N LEU A 422 17.66 9.90 -13.04
CA LEU A 422 18.35 11.18 -12.88
C LEU A 422 18.38 11.99 -14.19
N ARG A 423 18.58 11.33 -15.33
CA ARG A 423 18.55 11.97 -16.65
C ARG A 423 17.18 12.58 -16.93
N ILE A 424 16.10 11.83 -16.69
CA ILE A 424 14.71 12.31 -16.85
C ILE A 424 14.49 13.53 -15.95
N LEU A 425 14.83 13.43 -14.67
CA LEU A 425 14.65 14.52 -13.71
C LEU A 425 15.44 15.78 -14.07
N ARG A 426 16.64 15.64 -14.64
CA ARG A 426 17.42 16.79 -15.14
C ARG A 426 16.78 17.46 -16.34
N ASN A 427 16.16 16.70 -17.24
CA ASN A 427 15.41 17.27 -18.36
C ASN A 427 14.17 18.01 -17.87
N VAL A 428 13.47 17.47 -16.87
CA VAL A 428 12.38 18.18 -16.20
C VAL A 428 12.91 19.45 -15.52
N ARG A 429 14.05 19.40 -14.82
CA ARG A 429 14.66 20.60 -14.21
C ARG A 429 14.98 21.66 -15.25
N ALA A 430 15.47 21.27 -16.42
CA ALA A 430 15.74 22.18 -17.52
C ALA A 430 14.45 22.84 -18.06
N ALA A 431 13.36 22.07 -18.18
CA ALA A 431 12.05 22.57 -18.61
C ALA A 431 11.43 23.56 -17.61
N VAL A 432 11.63 23.33 -16.30
CA VAL A 432 11.25 24.26 -15.23
C VAL A 432 11.96 25.60 -15.37
N GLY A 433 13.22 25.62 -15.84
CA GLY A 433 13.99 26.85 -16.02
C GLY A 433 14.19 27.64 -14.73
N ASP A 434 14.02 28.96 -14.80
CA ASP A 434 14.20 29.88 -13.66
C ASP A 434 12.92 30.07 -12.82
N ASP A 435 11.82 29.41 -13.18
CA ASP A 435 10.57 29.49 -12.43
C ASP A 435 10.71 28.80 -11.07
N ARG A 436 10.60 29.60 -10.00
CA ARG A 436 10.70 29.14 -8.61
C ARG A 436 9.36 28.68 -8.04
N ASP A 437 8.26 28.98 -8.70
CA ASP A 437 6.91 28.61 -8.29
C ASP A 437 6.45 27.31 -8.94
N ALA A 438 7.07 26.92 -10.05
CA ALA A 438 6.90 25.64 -10.68
C ALA A 438 7.29 24.46 -9.75
N ARG A 439 6.59 23.33 -9.86
CA ARG A 439 6.82 22.13 -9.04
C ARG A 439 7.00 20.88 -9.90
N LEU A 440 7.92 20.02 -9.48
CA LEU A 440 7.95 18.63 -9.91
C LEU A 440 7.06 17.82 -8.95
N LEU A 441 6.20 16.96 -9.48
CA LEU A 441 5.34 16.07 -8.70
C LEU A 441 5.59 14.63 -9.18
N VAL A 442 6.27 13.84 -8.36
CA VAL A 442 6.42 12.40 -8.62
C VAL A 442 5.35 11.66 -7.83
N LEU A 443 4.55 10.84 -8.53
CA LEU A 443 3.44 10.08 -7.98
C LEU A 443 3.79 8.60 -8.06
N GLU A 444 4.47 8.11 -7.03
CA GLU A 444 5.01 6.75 -6.95
C GLU A 444 5.05 6.26 -5.50
N ASP A 445 5.18 4.95 -5.33
CA ASP A 445 5.36 4.34 -4.02
C ASP A 445 6.73 4.69 -3.42
N VAL A 446 6.74 4.99 -2.13
CA VAL A 446 7.97 5.13 -1.35
C VAL A 446 8.18 3.85 -0.56
N ILE A 447 9.23 3.11 -0.92
CA ILE A 447 9.51 1.81 -0.31
C ILE A 447 9.76 1.96 1.18
N GLN A 448 8.94 1.27 1.97
CA GLN A 448 9.01 1.31 3.42
C GLN A 448 10.22 0.53 3.96
N PRO A 449 10.86 0.98 5.04
CA PRO A 449 12.08 0.36 5.52
C PRO A 449 11.84 -1.06 6.08
N LEU A 450 12.90 -1.86 6.07
CA LEU A 450 12.98 -3.15 6.78
C LEU A 450 11.79 -4.08 6.50
N ASN A 451 11.14 -4.56 7.56
CA ASN A 451 10.05 -5.54 7.51
C ASN A 451 8.65 -4.90 7.53
N ALA A 452 8.55 -3.57 7.39
CA ALA A 452 7.26 -2.92 7.26
C ALA A 452 6.48 -3.51 6.08
N TRP A 453 5.22 -3.87 6.31
CA TRP A 453 4.35 -4.37 5.26
C TRP A 453 4.16 -3.28 4.20
N ASP A 454 4.50 -3.63 2.97
CA ASP A 454 4.48 -2.71 1.83
C ASP A 454 4.37 -3.52 0.55
N VAL A 455 3.25 -3.39 -0.15
CA VAL A 455 3.02 -4.06 -1.44
C VAL A 455 4.00 -3.55 -2.51
N GLY A 456 4.52 -2.33 -2.36
CA GLY A 456 5.54 -1.75 -3.22
C GLY A 456 6.82 -2.60 -3.29
N LYS A 457 7.12 -3.39 -2.26
CA LYS A 457 8.25 -4.34 -2.27
C LYS A 457 8.03 -5.52 -3.21
N LEU A 458 6.78 -5.94 -3.42
CA LEU A 458 6.46 -6.98 -4.41
C LEU A 458 6.45 -6.38 -5.82
N ILE A 459 5.94 -5.16 -5.97
CA ILE A 459 5.98 -4.41 -7.24
C ILE A 459 7.44 -4.16 -7.67
N ASP A 460 8.33 -3.85 -6.74
CA ASP A 460 9.77 -3.69 -7.01
C ASP A 460 10.40 -4.94 -7.64
N ILE A 461 9.97 -6.14 -7.23
CA ILE A 461 10.42 -7.39 -7.86
C ILE A 461 9.92 -7.49 -9.30
N ASP A 462 8.69 -7.05 -9.58
CA ASP A 462 8.17 -7.00 -10.95
C ASP A 462 8.97 -6.01 -11.81
N MET A 463 9.30 -4.82 -11.27
CA MET A 463 10.14 -3.83 -11.95
C MET A 463 11.54 -4.38 -12.25
N LEU A 464 12.15 -5.09 -11.29
CA LEU A 464 13.45 -5.72 -11.44
C LEU A 464 13.45 -6.81 -12.52
N VAL A 465 12.43 -7.67 -12.52
CA VAL A 465 12.34 -8.83 -13.44
C VAL A 465 11.98 -8.40 -14.86
N ASN A 466 11.05 -7.45 -15.01
CA ASN A 466 10.46 -7.13 -16.31
C ASN A 466 11.08 -5.92 -17.00
N VAL A 467 11.60 -4.95 -16.26
CA VAL A 467 11.98 -3.64 -16.83
C VAL A 467 13.43 -3.26 -16.51
N GLY A 468 14.01 -3.82 -15.45
CA GLY A 468 15.29 -3.35 -14.88
C GLY A 468 15.13 -2.05 -14.09
N GLY A 469 13.88 -1.77 -13.68
CA GLY A 469 13.51 -0.65 -12.86
C GLY A 469 13.80 -0.89 -11.38
N ARG A 470 13.41 0.08 -10.54
CA ARG A 470 13.66 0.06 -9.10
C ARG A 470 12.67 0.94 -8.33
N GLY A 471 12.07 0.36 -7.31
CA GLY A 471 11.41 1.06 -6.20
C GLY A 471 12.42 1.74 -5.28
N ARG A 472 12.07 2.92 -4.78
CA ARG A 472 13.00 3.81 -4.06
C ARG A 472 12.51 4.12 -2.65
N THR A 473 13.43 4.11 -1.69
CA THR A 473 13.14 4.57 -0.33
C THR A 473 13.09 6.10 -0.28
N ARG A 474 12.67 6.67 0.84
CA ARG A 474 12.74 8.12 1.07
C ARG A 474 14.16 8.66 0.82
N GLU A 475 15.17 7.99 1.35
CA GLU A 475 16.56 8.42 1.22
C GLU A 475 17.07 8.32 -0.23
N ASP A 476 16.63 7.31 -0.99
CA ASP A 476 16.90 7.23 -2.43
C ASP A 476 16.31 8.45 -3.16
N TRP A 477 15.05 8.79 -2.87
CA TRP A 477 14.37 9.94 -3.47
C TRP A 477 15.04 11.27 -3.12
N GLU A 478 15.40 11.49 -1.85
CA GLU A 478 16.11 12.69 -1.41
C GLU A 478 17.44 12.88 -2.16
N ARG A 479 18.22 11.80 -2.31
CA ARG A 479 19.47 11.83 -3.09
C ARG A 479 19.21 12.15 -4.55
N LEU A 480 18.22 11.51 -5.15
CA LEU A 480 17.92 11.64 -6.57
C LEU A 480 17.41 13.05 -6.92
N PHE A 481 16.48 13.59 -6.13
CA PHE A 481 15.98 14.95 -6.27
C PHE A 481 17.10 15.97 -6.12
N THR A 482 17.94 15.82 -5.08
CA THR A 482 19.08 16.72 -4.85
C THR A 482 20.04 16.72 -6.04
N ALA A 483 20.39 15.53 -6.57
CA ALA A 483 21.27 15.39 -7.72
C ALA A 483 20.69 15.97 -9.02
N ALA A 484 19.37 16.07 -9.11
CA ALA A 484 18.64 16.68 -10.22
C ALA A 484 18.42 18.19 -10.06
N GLY A 485 18.80 18.79 -8.93
CA GLY A 485 18.60 20.22 -8.66
C GLY A 485 17.21 20.56 -8.10
N PHE A 486 16.64 19.64 -7.33
CA PHE A 486 15.40 19.85 -6.57
C PHE A 486 15.62 19.60 -5.07
N THR A 487 14.91 20.34 -4.24
CA THR A 487 14.70 20.01 -2.82
C THR A 487 13.41 19.20 -2.71
N LEU A 488 13.50 17.98 -2.17
CA LEU A 488 12.33 17.14 -1.94
C LEU A 488 11.52 17.64 -0.73
N ARG A 489 10.20 17.74 -0.90
CA ARG A 489 9.22 17.91 0.17
C ARG A 489 8.23 16.75 0.13
N LEU A 490 8.15 16.04 1.24
CA LEU A 490 7.15 15.00 1.48
C LEU A 490 6.09 15.54 2.43
N PRO A 491 4.79 15.28 2.20
CA PRO A 491 3.75 15.52 3.20
C PRO A 491 4.07 14.74 4.49
N GLU A 492 3.81 15.34 5.66
CA GLU A 492 3.88 14.61 6.93
C GLU A 492 2.83 13.49 6.96
N GLY A 493 3.23 12.27 7.33
CA GLY A 493 2.30 11.12 7.42
C GLY A 493 1.88 10.51 6.08
N ALA A 494 2.64 10.75 5.01
CA ALA A 494 2.31 10.21 3.68
C ALA A 494 2.22 8.66 3.70
N ALA A 495 1.10 8.14 3.21
CA ALA A 495 0.82 6.72 3.07
C ALA A 495 1.59 6.09 1.88
N ALA A 496 1.39 4.79 1.64
CA ALA A 496 2.05 4.03 0.57
C ALA A 496 2.06 4.77 -0.80
N TRP A 497 0.95 5.42 -1.14
CA TRP A 497 0.81 6.29 -2.32
C TRP A 497 1.08 7.75 -1.97
N SER A 498 2.28 8.24 -2.25
CA SER A 498 2.73 9.59 -1.88
C SER A 498 2.90 10.50 -3.10
N VAL A 499 2.56 11.78 -2.94
CA VAL A 499 3.00 12.84 -3.86
C VAL A 499 4.33 13.38 -3.35
N LEU A 500 5.41 13.13 -4.08
CA LEU A 500 6.73 13.67 -3.83
C LEU A 500 6.87 15.03 -4.53
N GLU A 501 6.87 16.13 -3.77
CA GLU A 501 6.98 17.48 -4.32
C GLU A 501 8.45 17.90 -4.42
N GLY A 502 8.92 18.18 -5.63
CA GLY A 502 10.24 18.72 -5.91
C GLY A 502 10.17 20.24 -6.09
N ILE A 503 10.87 20.96 -5.24
CA ILE A 503 11.02 22.42 -5.29
C ILE A 503 12.35 22.73 -6.01
N PRO A 504 12.36 23.52 -7.10
CA PRO A 504 13.60 23.81 -7.82
C PRO A 504 14.63 24.52 -6.92
N ALA A 505 15.81 23.90 -6.77
CA ALA A 505 16.90 24.36 -5.92
C ALA A 505 17.60 25.63 -6.44
#